data_AF-A0A1F2PDX9-F1
#
_entry.id   AF-A0A1F2PDX9-F1
#
_cell.length_a   1.000
_cell.length_b   1.000
_cell.length_c   1.000
_cell.angle_alpha   90.00
_cell.angle_beta   90.00
_cell.angle_gamma   90.00
#
_symmetry.space_group_name_H-M   'P 1'
#
loop_
_entity.id
_entity.type
_entity.pdbx_description
1 polymer ?
#
loop_
_entity_poly.entity_id
_entity_poly.type
_entity_poly.pdbx_seq_one_letter_code
_entity_poly.pdbx_strand_id
1 'polypeptide(L)'
;MKVTETKKTEKKVQNPHDMFFRATFANLEVSQNFLKDSLPDSILKTIDLNNLELQNGTYVSKKLEETRSDLLFRTTINQKEAYLYLLFEHKSYLDKNVGLQLLNYLVSIWNQKIKNEKAKHIPVIIPMVIYHGQQNWELGNALDTMILDYDELPDDIKQGIPNFRYHVYDLNRFPDEAIVLGSRYYVTLSILKHVNRDDEQELLEALKRVAAALNAMNEKETATEYFETCLRYVYEIVPEFSKVNSNIVQKYIEGIFPEGSEVAMTLAEVLREEGFEKGILKGKEEGIEEGIEKGETKALIKMAIKLLTQKFGVMSAEYSEAITKLDSTNLEILIEGIKGFENLDDVKKFLAL
;
A
#
# COMPACT_ATOMS: atom_id res chain seq x y z
N MET A 1 -29.13 12.58 -25.99
CA MET A 1 -27.67 12.42 -25.79
C MET A 1 -27.39 12.55 -24.31
N LYS A 2 -27.14 11.43 -23.63
CA LYS A 2 -26.71 11.41 -22.22
C LYS A 2 -25.18 11.55 -22.22
N VAL A 3 -24.69 12.64 -21.65
CA VAL A 3 -23.26 12.82 -21.39
C VAL A 3 -22.96 11.97 -20.16
N THR A 4 -22.36 10.80 -20.39
CA THR A 4 -21.78 9.98 -19.33
C THR A 4 -20.55 10.69 -18.79
N GLU A 5 -20.61 11.11 -17.53
CA GLU A 5 -19.48 11.56 -16.74
C GLU A 5 -18.39 10.49 -16.73
N THR A 6 -17.25 10.82 -17.30
CA THR A 6 -16.00 10.09 -17.14
C THR A 6 -15.59 10.20 -15.68
N LYS A 7 -15.82 9.13 -14.90
CA LYS A 7 -15.19 8.94 -13.60
C LYS A 7 -13.68 9.17 -13.75
N LYS A 8 -13.18 10.26 -13.18
CA LYS A 8 -11.75 10.49 -12.97
C LYS A 8 -11.19 9.24 -12.29
N THR A 9 -10.23 8.59 -12.95
CA THR A 9 -9.41 7.55 -12.34
C THR A 9 -8.70 8.15 -11.13
N GLU A 10 -9.14 7.79 -9.93
CA GLU A 10 -8.41 8.02 -8.69
C GLU A 10 -6.99 7.46 -8.87
N LYS A 11 -5.99 8.33 -8.80
CA LYS A 11 -4.59 7.91 -8.63
C LYS A 11 -4.53 7.17 -7.30
N LYS A 12 -4.55 5.84 -7.33
CA LYS A 12 -4.29 4.98 -6.17
C LYS A 12 -2.96 5.42 -5.55
N VAL A 13 -3.02 5.93 -4.32
CA VAL A 13 -1.86 6.28 -3.48
C VAL A 13 -0.89 5.10 -3.50
N GLN A 14 0.38 5.34 -3.80
CA GLN A 14 1.40 4.29 -3.75
C GLN A 14 1.56 3.82 -2.31
N ASN A 15 1.37 2.53 -2.05
CA ASN A 15 1.63 1.93 -0.74
C ASN A 15 3.15 2.02 -0.45
N PRO A 16 3.58 2.61 0.68
CA PRO A 16 4.99 2.74 1.01
C PRO A 16 5.74 1.40 1.09
N HIS A 17 5.06 0.33 1.54
CA HIS A 17 5.62 -1.02 1.56
C HIS A 17 6.03 -1.49 0.16
N ASP A 18 5.16 -1.26 -0.83
CA ASP A 18 5.41 -1.65 -2.23
C ASP A 18 6.59 -0.87 -2.81
N MET A 19 6.66 0.44 -2.52
CA MET A 19 7.73 1.30 -3.00
C MET A 19 9.08 0.88 -2.42
N PHE A 20 9.14 0.66 -1.11
CA PHE A 20 10.35 0.22 -0.44
C PHE A 20 10.79 -1.17 -0.93
N PHE A 21 9.86 -2.12 -1.05
CA PHE A 21 10.15 -3.45 -1.58
C PHE A 21 10.74 -3.37 -2.99
N ARG A 22 10.11 -2.64 -3.92
CA ARG A 22 10.65 -2.48 -5.27
C ARG A 22 12.00 -1.77 -5.28
N ALA A 23 12.16 -0.68 -4.53
CA ALA A 23 13.41 0.08 -4.49
C ALA A 23 14.58 -0.77 -3.99
N THR A 24 14.34 -1.65 -3.02
CA THR A 24 15.36 -2.50 -2.41
C THR A 24 15.61 -3.79 -3.19
N PHE A 25 14.57 -4.55 -3.53
CA PHE A 25 14.70 -5.82 -4.24
C PHE A 25 14.96 -5.67 -5.75
N ALA A 26 14.77 -4.50 -6.35
CA ALA A 26 15.28 -4.27 -7.71
C ALA A 26 16.81 -4.32 -7.79
N ASN A 27 17.50 -4.14 -6.66
CA ASN A 27 18.94 -4.34 -6.58
C ASN A 27 19.27 -5.85 -6.67
N LEU A 28 20.09 -6.23 -7.65
CA LEU A 28 20.45 -7.62 -7.90
C LEU A 28 21.20 -8.27 -6.72
N GLU A 29 22.06 -7.52 -6.02
CA GLU A 29 22.79 -8.03 -4.85
C GLU A 29 21.82 -8.43 -3.73
N VAL A 30 20.82 -7.58 -3.45
CA VAL A 30 19.79 -7.84 -2.44
C VAL A 30 18.98 -9.08 -2.82
N SER A 31 18.47 -9.12 -4.05
CA SER A 31 17.66 -10.25 -4.53
C SER A 31 18.46 -11.55 -4.61
N GLN A 32 19.70 -11.54 -5.07
CA GLN A 32 20.56 -12.73 -5.10
C GLN A 32 20.82 -13.28 -3.70
N ASN A 33 21.14 -12.42 -2.73
CA ASN A 33 21.37 -12.85 -1.35
C ASN A 33 20.09 -13.38 -0.70
N PHE A 34 18.96 -12.71 -0.93
CA PHE A 34 17.66 -13.21 -0.50
C PHE A 34 17.34 -14.59 -1.08
N LEU A 35 17.54 -14.78 -2.39
CA LEU A 35 17.28 -16.06 -3.04
C LEU A 35 18.20 -17.18 -2.54
N LYS A 36 19.48 -16.87 -2.26
CA LYS A 36 20.43 -17.80 -1.65
C LYS A 36 20.01 -18.26 -0.25
N ASP A 37 19.41 -17.37 0.53
CA ASP A 37 18.96 -17.68 1.90
C ASP A 37 17.60 -18.38 1.93
N SER A 38 16.70 -18.05 1.00
CA SER A 38 15.30 -18.47 1.03
C SER A 38 15.00 -19.75 0.25
N LEU A 39 15.80 -20.10 -0.76
CA LEU A 39 15.54 -21.28 -1.59
C LEU A 39 16.23 -22.54 -1.04
N PRO A 40 15.60 -23.73 -1.15
CA PRO A 40 16.27 -24.99 -0.82
C PRO A 40 17.52 -25.27 -1.66
N ASP A 41 18.50 -25.94 -1.06
CA ASP A 41 19.76 -26.36 -1.71
C ASP A 41 19.57 -27.07 -3.06
N SER A 42 18.52 -27.87 -3.19
CA SER A 42 18.20 -28.58 -4.43
C SER A 42 17.91 -27.63 -5.59
N ILE A 43 17.24 -26.51 -5.31
CA ILE A 43 16.96 -25.46 -6.29
C ILE A 43 18.23 -24.66 -6.57
N LEU A 44 18.93 -24.23 -5.51
CA LEU A 44 20.16 -23.44 -5.62
C LEU A 44 21.24 -24.11 -6.46
N LYS A 45 21.35 -25.44 -6.41
CA LYS A 45 22.30 -26.22 -7.22
C LYS A 45 21.96 -26.26 -8.72
N THR A 46 20.72 -25.95 -9.09
CA THR A 46 20.22 -26.07 -10.48
C THR A 46 19.99 -24.73 -11.16
N ILE A 47 19.86 -23.65 -10.39
CA ILE A 47 19.55 -22.31 -10.87
C ILE A 47 20.80 -21.43 -10.96
N ASP A 48 20.88 -20.58 -11.98
CA ASP A 48 21.99 -19.64 -12.15
C ASP A 48 21.66 -18.25 -11.58
N LEU A 49 21.93 -18.05 -10.30
CA LEU A 49 21.71 -16.75 -9.66
C LEU A 49 22.66 -15.65 -10.17
N ASN A 50 23.78 -15.99 -10.82
CA ASN A 50 24.69 -14.98 -11.35
C ASN A 50 24.12 -14.32 -12.62
N ASN A 51 23.28 -15.04 -13.35
CA ASN A 51 22.55 -14.56 -14.52
C ASN A 51 21.10 -14.16 -14.20
N LEU A 52 20.88 -13.59 -13.01
CA LEU A 52 19.57 -13.12 -12.57
C LEU A 52 19.26 -11.76 -13.21
N GLU A 53 18.11 -11.67 -13.88
CA GLU A 53 17.68 -10.46 -14.59
C GLU A 53 16.27 -10.05 -14.18
N LEU A 54 16.11 -8.84 -13.66
CA LEU A 54 14.79 -8.30 -13.35
C LEU A 54 13.99 -8.05 -14.64
N GLN A 55 12.79 -8.61 -14.72
CA GLN A 55 11.85 -8.38 -15.81
C GLN A 55 10.94 -7.21 -15.42
N ASN A 56 11.09 -6.08 -16.13
CA ASN A 56 10.26 -4.90 -15.89
C ASN A 56 8.78 -5.18 -16.22
N GLY A 57 7.87 -4.45 -15.55
CA GLY A 57 6.41 -4.63 -15.58
C GLY A 57 5.75 -4.68 -16.97
N THR A 58 6.43 -4.24 -18.03
CA THR A 58 6.00 -4.41 -19.43
C THR A 58 5.97 -5.88 -19.90
N TYR A 59 6.65 -6.79 -19.19
CA TYR A 59 6.60 -8.24 -19.40
C TYR A 59 5.46 -8.94 -18.66
N VAL A 60 4.60 -8.18 -17.99
CA VAL A 60 3.53 -8.71 -17.17
C VAL A 60 2.24 -8.01 -17.64
N SER A 61 1.15 -8.75 -17.86
CA SER A 61 -0.07 -8.16 -18.45
C SER A 61 -0.51 -6.88 -17.72
N LYS A 62 -1.24 -5.95 -18.37
CA LYS A 62 -1.78 -4.74 -17.70
C LYS A 62 -2.45 -5.02 -16.34
N LYS A 63 -3.05 -6.21 -16.19
CA LYS A 63 -3.71 -6.68 -14.96
C LYS A 63 -2.74 -7.06 -13.83
N LEU A 64 -1.48 -7.30 -14.14
CA LEU A 64 -0.37 -7.57 -13.21
C LEU A 64 0.54 -6.35 -13.01
N GLU A 65 0.54 -5.39 -13.95
CA GLU A 65 1.07 -4.03 -13.67
C GLU A 65 0.26 -3.32 -12.57
N GLU A 66 -1.01 -3.70 -12.38
CA GLU A 66 -1.89 -3.18 -11.34
C GLU A 66 -1.46 -3.58 -9.91
N THR A 67 -0.69 -4.67 -9.75
CA THR A 67 -0.10 -5.09 -8.46
C THR A 67 1.35 -4.63 -8.38
N ARG A 68 1.53 -3.45 -7.76
CA ARG A 68 2.79 -2.72 -7.70
C ARG A 68 3.81 -3.35 -6.74
N SER A 69 3.63 -4.58 -6.27
CA SER A 69 4.47 -5.21 -5.24
C SER A 69 5.21 -6.45 -5.74
N ASP A 70 5.04 -6.84 -7.01
CA ASP A 70 5.60 -8.11 -7.49
C ASP A 70 6.88 -7.91 -8.28
N LEU A 71 7.81 -8.86 -8.16
CA LEU A 71 9.04 -8.90 -8.96
C LEU A 71 9.15 -10.23 -9.70
N LEU A 72 9.36 -10.14 -11.01
CA LEU A 72 9.63 -11.28 -11.86
C LEU A 72 11.10 -11.23 -12.26
N PHE A 73 11.87 -12.25 -11.92
CA PHE A 73 13.23 -12.40 -12.38
C PHE A 73 13.32 -13.52 -13.41
N ARG A 74 14.11 -13.30 -14.45
CA ARG A 74 14.54 -14.31 -15.41
C ARG A 74 15.90 -14.84 -15.01
N THR A 75 16.10 -16.13 -15.20
CA THR A 75 17.36 -16.83 -14.98
C THR A 75 17.34 -18.13 -15.80
N THR A 76 18.28 -19.04 -15.54
CA THR A 76 18.29 -20.38 -16.13
C THR A 76 18.25 -21.45 -15.05
N ILE A 77 17.52 -22.53 -15.34
CA ILE A 77 17.53 -23.78 -14.57
C ILE A 77 17.98 -24.92 -15.49
N ASN A 78 19.03 -25.65 -15.14
CA ASN A 78 19.60 -26.70 -16.00
C ASN A 78 19.81 -26.23 -17.46
N GLN A 79 20.34 -25.01 -17.64
CA GLN A 79 20.57 -24.35 -18.95
C GLN A 79 19.32 -24.04 -19.78
N LYS A 80 18.12 -24.11 -19.18
CA LYS A 80 16.85 -23.72 -19.81
C LYS A 80 16.32 -22.48 -19.15
N GLU A 81 15.60 -21.65 -19.91
CA GLU A 81 14.98 -20.44 -19.37
C GLU A 81 14.02 -20.78 -18.23
N ALA A 82 14.14 -20.03 -17.13
CA ALA A 82 13.27 -20.14 -15.97
C ALA A 82 13.00 -18.76 -15.37
N TYR A 83 11.94 -18.71 -14.57
CA TYR A 83 11.52 -17.51 -13.86
C TYR A 83 11.46 -17.77 -12.36
N LEU A 84 11.85 -16.76 -11.59
CA LEU A 84 11.57 -16.63 -10.17
C LEU A 84 10.52 -15.54 -10.03
N TYR A 85 9.36 -15.89 -9.50
CA TYR A 85 8.29 -14.92 -9.28
C TYR A 85 8.14 -14.66 -7.79
N LEU A 86 8.49 -13.45 -7.38
CA LEU A 86 8.45 -12.98 -6.01
C LEU A 86 7.20 -12.13 -5.81
N LEU A 87 6.24 -12.71 -5.10
CA LEU A 87 5.07 -12.02 -4.60
C LEU A 87 5.40 -11.44 -3.21
N PHE A 88 5.26 -10.13 -3.06
CA PHE A 88 5.45 -9.46 -1.78
C PHE A 88 4.11 -9.23 -1.12
N GLU A 89 3.92 -9.80 0.06
CA GLU A 89 2.68 -9.71 0.82
C GLU A 89 2.88 -8.95 2.13
N HIS A 90 2.44 -7.69 2.11
CA HIS A 90 2.26 -6.86 3.29
C HIS A 90 0.85 -7.01 3.84
N LYS A 91 0.69 -7.68 4.99
CA LYS A 91 -0.62 -7.77 5.66
C LYS A 91 -0.47 -7.94 7.17
N SER A 92 -1.27 -7.23 7.96
CA SER A 92 -1.47 -7.54 9.38
C SER A 92 -2.27 -8.84 9.61
N TYR A 93 -2.90 -9.38 8.56
CA TYR A 93 -3.70 -10.61 8.58
C TYR A 93 -3.25 -11.61 7.51
N LEU A 94 -3.58 -12.88 7.69
CA LEU A 94 -3.27 -13.92 6.71
C LEU A 94 -4.27 -13.88 5.54
N ASP A 95 -3.80 -13.54 4.33
CA ASP A 95 -4.62 -13.56 3.11
C ASP A 95 -4.74 -14.98 2.55
N LYS A 96 -5.91 -15.58 2.73
CA LYS A 96 -6.21 -16.95 2.30
C LYS A 96 -6.18 -17.13 0.78
N ASN A 97 -6.15 -16.06 -0.02
CA ASN A 97 -6.21 -16.13 -1.47
C ASN A 97 -4.84 -16.18 -2.16
N VAL A 98 -3.73 -16.14 -1.42
CA VAL A 98 -2.37 -16.07 -1.98
C VAL A 98 -2.09 -17.19 -2.98
N GLY A 99 -2.54 -18.43 -2.73
CA GLY A 99 -2.37 -19.54 -3.68
C GLY A 99 -3.08 -19.30 -5.01
N LEU A 100 -4.33 -18.83 -4.99
CA LEU A 100 -5.10 -18.51 -6.20
C LEU A 100 -4.52 -17.29 -6.94
N GLN A 101 -4.07 -16.29 -6.19
CA GLN A 101 -3.38 -15.13 -6.73
C GLN A 101 -2.11 -15.55 -7.48
N LEU A 102 -1.26 -16.37 -6.86
CA LEU A 102 -0.08 -16.96 -7.52
C LEU A 102 -0.46 -17.72 -8.79
N LEU A 103 -1.48 -18.58 -8.76
CA LEU A 103 -1.93 -19.30 -9.95
C LEU A 103 -2.27 -18.35 -11.11
N ASN A 104 -2.98 -17.26 -10.82
CA ASN A 104 -3.31 -16.25 -11.82
C ASN A 104 -2.06 -15.62 -12.45
N TYR A 105 -1.03 -15.33 -11.64
CA TYR A 105 0.24 -14.82 -12.14
C TYR A 105 0.98 -15.84 -13.01
N LEU A 106 1.11 -17.08 -12.53
CA LEU A 106 1.78 -18.16 -13.27
C LEU A 106 1.16 -18.35 -14.66
N VAL A 107 -0.18 -18.48 -14.71
CA VAL A 107 -0.93 -18.62 -15.96
C VAL A 107 -0.76 -17.41 -16.86
N SER A 108 -0.75 -16.20 -16.29
CA SER A 108 -0.56 -14.97 -17.07
C SER A 108 0.84 -14.87 -17.69
N ILE A 109 1.90 -15.22 -16.94
CA ILE A 109 3.28 -15.25 -17.42
C ILE A 109 3.43 -16.28 -18.54
N TRP A 110 2.88 -17.48 -18.37
CA TRP A 110 2.89 -18.52 -19.40
C TRP A 110 2.14 -18.12 -20.66
N ASN A 111 0.94 -17.57 -20.53
CA ASN A 111 0.15 -17.09 -21.66
C ASN A 111 0.89 -16.01 -22.46
N GLN A 112 1.57 -15.10 -21.75
CA GLN A 112 2.38 -14.07 -22.39
C GLN A 112 3.55 -14.66 -23.17
N LYS A 113 4.25 -15.65 -22.60
CA LYS A 113 5.36 -16.33 -23.28
C LYS A 113 4.92 -17.08 -24.54
N ILE A 114 3.81 -17.80 -24.47
CA ILE A 114 3.23 -18.48 -25.64
C ILE A 114 2.86 -17.46 -26.72
N LYS A 115 2.18 -16.37 -26.34
CA LYS A 115 1.65 -15.39 -27.29
C LYS A 115 2.75 -14.54 -27.95
N ASN A 116 3.68 -14.01 -27.16
CA ASN A 116 4.65 -13.02 -27.64
C ASN A 116 5.85 -13.67 -28.33
N GLU A 117 6.29 -14.83 -27.84
CA GLU A 117 7.53 -15.48 -28.30
C GLU A 117 7.26 -16.73 -29.15
N LYS A 118 5.99 -17.06 -29.40
CA LYS A 118 5.56 -18.30 -30.07
C LYS A 118 6.22 -19.53 -29.45
N ALA A 119 6.45 -19.48 -28.14
CA ALA A 119 7.10 -20.55 -27.40
C ALA A 119 6.28 -21.85 -27.53
N LYS A 120 6.96 -22.94 -27.87
CA LYS A 120 6.31 -24.27 -27.99
C LYS A 120 6.03 -24.90 -26.63
N HIS A 121 6.74 -24.47 -25.59
CA HIS A 121 6.67 -24.99 -24.23
C HIS A 121 6.62 -23.83 -23.25
N ILE A 122 5.96 -24.04 -22.12
CA ILE A 122 5.94 -23.07 -21.01
C ILE A 122 7.24 -23.15 -20.21
N PRO A 123 7.82 -22.02 -19.77
CA PRO A 123 9.01 -22.02 -18.93
C PRO A 123 8.69 -22.46 -17.49
N VAL A 124 9.71 -22.94 -16.78
CA VAL A 124 9.62 -23.19 -15.34
C VAL A 124 9.45 -21.84 -14.63
N ILE A 125 8.53 -21.79 -13.66
CA ILE A 125 8.37 -20.65 -12.78
C ILE A 125 8.42 -21.17 -11.33
N ILE A 126 9.26 -20.57 -10.50
CA ILE A 126 9.33 -20.84 -9.06
C ILE A 126 8.58 -19.70 -8.35
N PRO A 127 7.34 -19.94 -7.88
CA PRO A 127 6.59 -18.95 -7.12
C PRO A 127 7.11 -18.86 -5.70
N MET A 128 7.28 -17.63 -5.24
CA MET A 128 7.78 -17.29 -3.93
C MET A 128 6.91 -16.21 -3.31
N VAL A 129 6.68 -16.30 -2.01
CA VAL A 129 5.94 -15.32 -1.22
C VAL A 129 6.88 -14.79 -0.14
N ILE A 130 7.10 -13.49 -0.15
CA ILE A 130 7.77 -12.78 0.93
C ILE A 130 6.68 -12.22 1.83
N TYR A 131 6.56 -12.78 3.03
CA TYR A 131 5.54 -12.40 3.99
C TYR A 131 6.17 -11.63 5.15
N HIS A 132 5.66 -10.44 5.43
CA HIS A 132 6.16 -9.58 6.51
C HIS A 132 5.03 -8.98 7.37
N GLY A 133 4.01 -9.81 7.62
CA GLY A 133 2.92 -9.47 8.52
C GLY A 133 3.31 -9.55 10.00
N GLN A 134 2.39 -9.11 10.87
CA GLN A 134 2.58 -9.14 12.33
C GLN A 134 2.56 -10.56 12.92
N GLN A 135 1.77 -11.46 12.33
CA GLN A 135 1.61 -12.85 12.78
C GLN A 135 2.53 -13.77 11.99
N ASN A 136 2.79 -14.98 12.48
CA ASN A 136 3.50 -16.00 11.71
C ASN A 136 2.64 -16.53 10.57
N TRP A 137 3.28 -16.98 9.48
CA TRP A 137 2.58 -17.60 8.36
C TRP A 137 2.06 -19.00 8.71
N GLU A 138 0.76 -19.22 8.56
CA GLU A 138 0.08 -20.49 8.89
C GLU A 138 -0.83 -21.05 7.77
N LEU A 139 -0.88 -20.43 6.60
CA LEU A 139 -1.80 -20.81 5.50
C LEU A 139 -1.37 -22.04 4.68
N GLY A 140 -0.22 -22.64 5.01
CA GLY A 140 0.43 -23.64 4.18
C GLY A 140 1.08 -23.05 2.93
N ASN A 141 1.52 -23.91 2.01
CA ASN A 141 2.37 -23.51 0.89
C ASN A 141 2.05 -24.22 -0.43
N ALA A 142 0.79 -24.60 -0.61
CA ALA A 142 0.28 -25.31 -1.78
C ALA A 142 -1.15 -24.85 -2.09
N LEU A 143 -1.60 -25.04 -3.34
CA LEU A 143 -2.95 -24.60 -3.73
C LEU A 143 -4.05 -25.45 -3.07
N ASP A 144 -3.75 -26.72 -2.81
CA ASP A 144 -4.66 -27.64 -2.13
C ASP A 144 -5.15 -27.14 -0.76
N THR A 145 -4.35 -26.36 -0.01
CA THR A 145 -4.72 -25.84 1.31
C THR A 145 -5.92 -24.88 1.28
N MET A 146 -6.29 -24.40 0.09
CA MET A 146 -7.46 -23.55 -0.13
C MET A 146 -8.75 -24.35 -0.40
N ILE A 147 -8.64 -25.66 -0.63
CA ILE A 147 -9.77 -26.52 -0.98
C ILE A 147 -10.25 -27.23 0.28
N LEU A 148 -11.53 -27.01 0.61
CA LEU A 148 -12.17 -27.65 1.76
C LEU A 148 -12.09 -29.19 1.62
N ASP A 149 -11.65 -29.85 2.69
CA ASP A 149 -11.57 -31.31 2.81
C ASP A 149 -10.79 -31.98 1.66
N TYR A 150 -9.77 -31.31 1.11
CA TYR A 150 -8.97 -31.81 -0.02
C TYR A 150 -8.42 -33.22 0.23
N ASP A 151 -7.92 -33.49 1.43
CA ASP A 151 -7.36 -34.78 1.79
C ASP A 151 -8.38 -35.92 1.75
N GLU A 152 -9.67 -35.63 1.91
CA GLU A 152 -10.77 -36.61 1.87
C GLU A 152 -11.24 -36.93 0.43
N LEU A 153 -10.80 -36.15 -0.56
CA LEU A 153 -11.19 -36.38 -1.95
C LEU A 153 -10.53 -37.68 -2.51
N PRO A 154 -11.25 -38.44 -3.37
CA PRO A 154 -10.66 -39.55 -4.11
C PRO A 154 -9.46 -39.12 -4.97
N ASP A 155 -8.46 -39.99 -5.10
CA ASP A 155 -7.24 -39.72 -5.86
C ASP A 155 -7.50 -39.36 -7.33
N ASP A 156 -8.51 -39.98 -7.96
CA ASP A 156 -8.92 -39.66 -9.33
C ASP A 156 -9.40 -38.21 -9.47
N ILE A 157 -10.05 -37.66 -8.44
CA ILE A 157 -10.46 -36.25 -8.41
C ILE A 157 -9.24 -35.36 -8.19
N LYS A 158 -8.37 -35.72 -7.25
CA LYS A 158 -7.13 -34.97 -6.95
C LYS A 158 -6.24 -34.82 -8.18
N GLN A 159 -6.14 -35.83 -9.03
CA GLN A 159 -5.38 -35.79 -10.30
C GLN A 159 -5.92 -34.76 -11.31
N GLY A 160 -7.21 -34.41 -11.25
CA GLY A 160 -7.82 -33.41 -12.12
C GLY A 160 -7.71 -31.97 -11.61
N ILE A 161 -7.26 -31.78 -10.37
CA ILE A 161 -7.14 -30.46 -9.74
C ILE A 161 -5.70 -29.96 -9.94
N PRO A 162 -5.49 -28.77 -10.55
CA PRO A 162 -4.17 -28.16 -10.58
C PRO A 162 -3.68 -27.96 -9.15
N ASN A 163 -2.52 -28.53 -8.81
CA ASN A 163 -1.91 -28.33 -7.50
C ASN A 163 -0.42 -28.05 -7.67
N PHE A 164 0.03 -26.94 -7.12
CA PHE A 164 1.43 -26.53 -7.13
C PHE A 164 1.82 -26.04 -5.75
N ARG A 165 3.12 -26.06 -5.47
CA ARG A 165 3.70 -25.54 -4.24
C ARG A 165 4.44 -24.25 -4.52
N TYR A 166 4.46 -23.37 -3.51
CA TYR A 166 5.23 -22.13 -3.53
C TYR A 166 6.12 -22.05 -2.29
N HIS A 167 7.19 -21.26 -2.39
CA HIS A 167 8.09 -21.03 -1.26
C HIS A 167 7.63 -19.82 -0.48
N VAL A 168 7.42 -19.98 0.83
CA VAL A 168 7.08 -18.87 1.71
C VAL A 168 8.30 -18.52 2.55
N TYR A 169 8.72 -17.27 2.47
CA TYR A 169 9.70 -16.68 3.37
C TYR A 169 8.98 -15.76 4.35
N ASP A 170 8.78 -16.25 5.57
CA ASP A 170 8.16 -15.52 6.67
C ASP A 170 9.21 -14.70 7.43
N LEU A 171 9.21 -13.38 7.22
CA LEU A 171 10.18 -12.47 7.82
C LEU A 171 10.14 -12.46 9.34
N ASN A 172 9.06 -12.92 9.98
CA ASN A 172 9.04 -13.04 11.44
C ASN A 172 10.08 -14.02 11.97
N ARG A 173 10.51 -14.97 11.12
CA ARG A 173 11.53 -15.97 11.44
C ARG A 173 12.95 -15.51 11.11
N PHE A 174 13.10 -14.34 10.49
CA PHE A 174 14.41 -13.78 10.18
C PHE A 174 15.14 -13.43 11.49
N PRO A 175 16.37 -13.91 11.72
CA PRO A 175 17.05 -13.74 12.99
C PRO A 175 17.57 -12.31 13.20
N ASP A 176 17.33 -11.78 14.40
CA ASP A 176 17.72 -10.43 14.81
C ASP A 176 19.21 -10.27 15.08
N GLU A 177 19.86 -11.35 15.53
CA GLU A 177 21.27 -11.39 15.91
C GLU A 177 22.21 -11.50 14.71
N ALA A 178 21.69 -11.80 13.52
CA ALA A 178 22.47 -12.05 12.31
C ALA A 178 22.89 -10.74 11.61
N ILE A 179 23.43 -9.76 12.35
CA ILE A 179 23.91 -8.52 11.75
C ILE A 179 25.03 -8.86 10.75
N VAL A 180 24.72 -8.76 9.46
CA VAL A 180 25.71 -8.90 8.39
C VAL A 180 26.19 -7.50 8.03
N LEU A 181 27.38 -7.14 8.54
CA LEU A 181 28.00 -5.85 8.24
C LEU A 181 28.19 -5.68 6.73
N GLY A 182 27.91 -4.48 6.22
CA GLY A 182 28.00 -4.15 4.80
C GLY A 182 26.87 -4.71 3.93
N SER A 183 25.87 -5.38 4.50
CA SER A 183 24.83 -6.08 3.72
C SER A 183 23.54 -5.28 3.59
N ARG A 184 23.26 -4.79 2.37
CA ARG A 184 21.96 -4.20 2.01
C ARG A 184 20.79 -5.18 2.16
N TYR A 185 21.06 -6.47 1.92
CA TYR A 185 20.10 -7.56 2.11
C TYR A 185 19.61 -7.63 3.56
N TYR A 186 20.55 -7.70 4.52
CA TYR A 186 20.22 -7.69 5.95
C TYR A 186 19.44 -6.43 6.34
N VAL A 187 19.90 -5.26 5.87
CA VAL A 187 19.25 -3.97 6.14
C VAL A 187 17.79 -3.99 5.69
N THR A 188 17.52 -4.44 4.46
CA THR A 188 16.18 -4.52 3.89
C THR A 188 15.25 -5.38 4.73
N LEU A 189 15.68 -6.61 5.02
CA LEU A 189 14.84 -7.55 5.78
C LEU A 189 14.62 -7.09 7.22
N SER A 190 15.65 -6.53 7.85
CA SER A 190 15.54 -5.98 9.21
C SER A 190 14.51 -4.87 9.27
N ILE A 191 14.53 -3.92 8.35
CA ILE A 191 13.53 -2.84 8.29
C ILE A 191 12.13 -3.38 8.02
N LEU A 192 11.96 -4.25 7.01
CA LEU A 192 10.66 -4.84 6.66
C LEU A 192 10.03 -5.63 7.80
N LYS A 193 10.85 -6.34 8.58
CA LYS A 193 10.42 -7.16 9.73
C LYS A 193 9.89 -6.30 10.88
N HIS A 194 10.56 -5.19 11.19
CA HIS A 194 10.28 -4.43 12.41
C HIS A 194 9.26 -3.29 12.21
N VAL A 195 9.16 -2.73 11.00
CA VAL A 195 8.31 -1.55 10.76
C VAL A 195 6.81 -1.80 10.99
N ASN A 196 6.35 -3.05 10.89
CA ASN A 196 4.97 -3.43 11.15
C ASN A 196 4.74 -3.92 12.58
N ARG A 197 5.77 -3.99 13.41
CA ARG A 197 5.65 -4.38 14.81
C ARG A 197 5.26 -3.14 15.57
N ASP A 198 4.19 -3.21 16.34
CA ASP A 198 3.75 -2.12 17.22
C ASP A 198 4.69 -1.98 18.44
N ASP A 199 6.00 -1.96 18.20
CA ASP A 199 7.09 -1.88 19.17
C ASP A 199 8.17 -0.90 18.66
N GLU A 200 8.07 0.34 19.14
CA GLU A 200 9.00 1.42 18.77
C GLU A 200 10.44 1.15 19.26
N GLN A 201 10.62 0.41 20.36
CA GLN A 201 11.95 0.13 20.90
C GLN A 201 12.66 -0.90 20.03
N GLU A 202 11.98 -1.98 19.64
CA GLU A 202 12.52 -2.95 18.69
C GLU A 202 12.88 -2.31 17.35
N LEU A 203 12.02 -1.41 16.84
CA LEU A 203 12.29 -0.67 15.61
C LEU A 203 13.52 0.26 15.73
N LEU A 204 13.68 0.94 16.87
CA LEU A 204 14.85 1.77 17.14
C LEU A 204 16.14 0.92 17.19
N GLU A 205 16.11 -0.24 17.84
CA GLU A 205 17.26 -1.17 17.86
C GLU A 205 17.54 -1.75 16.46
N ALA A 206 16.51 -2.02 15.66
CA ALA A 206 16.67 -2.41 14.26
C ALA A 206 17.38 -1.30 13.45
N LEU A 207 16.99 -0.03 13.62
CA LEU A 207 17.63 1.11 12.95
C LEU A 207 19.09 1.28 13.35
N LYS A 208 19.48 1.01 14.60
CA LYS A 208 20.89 1.02 15.01
C LYS A 208 21.70 -0.05 14.29
N ARG A 209 21.15 -1.27 14.21
CA ARG A 209 21.80 -2.38 13.49
C ARG A 209 21.93 -2.08 12.00
N VAL A 210 20.91 -1.47 11.41
CA VAL A 210 20.92 -0.98 10.04
C VAL A 210 21.99 0.08 9.83
N ALA A 211 22.07 1.09 10.70
CA ALA A 211 23.10 2.13 10.63
C ALA A 211 24.50 1.53 10.74
N ALA A 212 24.73 0.58 11.65
CA ALA A 212 26.01 -0.11 11.78
C ALA A 212 26.37 -0.93 10.52
N ALA A 213 25.39 -1.64 9.95
CA ALA A 213 25.59 -2.42 8.73
C ALA A 213 25.93 -1.53 7.53
N LEU A 214 25.23 -0.41 7.36
CA LEU A 214 25.48 0.56 6.29
C LEU A 214 26.80 1.31 6.48
N ASN A 215 27.15 1.69 7.71
CA ASN A 215 28.44 2.32 7.99
C ASN A 215 29.62 1.37 7.68
N ALA A 216 29.43 0.05 7.75
CA ALA A 216 30.48 -0.89 7.36
C ALA A 216 30.66 -1.05 5.83
N MET A 217 29.83 -0.40 5.00
CA MET A 217 30.00 -0.41 3.54
C MET A 217 31.18 0.47 3.11
N ASN A 218 31.83 0.05 2.01
CA ASN A 218 32.93 0.80 1.40
C ASN A 218 32.43 2.10 0.72
N GLU A 219 31.29 2.03 0.04
CA GLU A 219 30.70 3.17 -0.67
C GLU A 219 29.77 3.95 0.27
N LYS A 220 30.30 5.01 0.90
CA LYS A 220 29.57 5.81 1.89
C LYS A 220 28.37 6.54 1.30
N GLU A 221 28.51 7.12 0.11
CA GLU A 221 27.42 7.81 -0.59
C GLU A 221 26.23 6.86 -0.83
N THR A 222 26.49 5.68 -1.40
CA THR A 222 25.46 4.66 -1.60
C THR A 222 24.87 4.15 -0.28
N ALA A 223 25.66 4.09 0.79
CA ALA A 223 25.18 3.73 2.12
C ALA A 223 24.23 4.79 2.70
N THR A 224 24.55 6.07 2.52
CA THR A 224 23.69 7.19 2.95
C THR A 224 22.38 7.27 2.18
N GLU A 225 22.40 7.10 0.86
CA GLU A 225 21.19 7.05 0.02
C GLU A 225 20.27 5.88 0.42
N TYR A 226 20.87 4.72 0.70
CA TYR A 226 20.12 3.55 1.14
C TYR A 226 19.52 3.74 2.53
N PHE A 227 20.25 4.42 3.42
CA PHE A 227 19.76 4.77 4.75
C PHE A 227 18.61 5.77 4.67
N GLU A 228 18.70 6.79 3.82
CA GLU A 228 17.61 7.73 3.55
C GLU A 228 16.35 6.99 3.08
N THR A 229 16.52 6.05 2.15
CA THR A 229 15.41 5.21 1.63
C THR A 229 14.74 4.44 2.76
N CYS A 230 15.52 3.86 3.68
CA CYS A 230 15.00 3.15 4.86
C CYS A 230 14.25 4.09 5.82
N LEU A 231 14.84 5.24 6.15
CA LEU A 231 14.23 6.20 7.08
C LEU A 231 12.95 6.81 6.52
N ARG A 232 12.92 7.14 5.23
CA ARG A 232 11.73 7.69 4.57
C ARG A 232 10.59 6.69 4.63
N TYR A 233 10.87 5.42 4.33
CA TYR A 233 9.90 4.35 4.47
C TYR A 233 9.40 4.17 5.92
N VAL A 234 10.31 4.16 6.90
CA VAL A 234 9.93 4.06 8.32
C VAL A 234 9.05 5.23 8.74
N TYR A 235 9.39 6.47 8.37
CA TYR A 235 8.60 7.65 8.71
C TYR A 235 7.24 7.71 8.02
N GLU A 236 7.11 7.13 6.82
CA GLU A 236 5.82 7.02 6.12
C GLU A 236 4.90 6.00 6.79
N ILE A 237 5.44 4.87 7.28
CA ILE A 237 4.65 3.82 7.94
C ILE A 237 4.39 4.12 9.43
N VAL A 238 5.34 4.73 10.12
CA VAL A 238 5.28 5.06 11.55
C VAL A 238 5.49 6.58 11.73
N PRO A 239 4.47 7.42 11.44
CA PRO A 239 4.62 8.87 11.46
C PRO A 239 5.00 9.44 12.84
N GLU A 240 4.62 8.77 13.94
CA GLU A 240 5.01 9.15 15.30
C GLU A 240 6.54 9.18 15.46
N PHE A 241 7.22 8.25 14.78
CA PHE A 241 8.67 8.11 14.80
C PHE A 241 9.38 9.34 14.20
N SER A 242 8.75 10.01 13.22
CA SER A 242 9.26 11.24 12.63
C SER A 242 9.11 12.48 13.55
N LYS A 243 8.10 12.50 14.42
CA LYS A 243 7.71 13.67 15.22
C LYS A 243 8.36 13.72 16.60
N VAL A 244 8.37 12.58 17.31
CA VAL A 244 8.86 12.50 18.70
C VAL A 244 10.29 11.97 18.75
N ASN A 245 10.62 11.04 17.85
CA ASN A 245 11.86 10.26 17.92
C ASN A 245 12.96 10.74 16.96
N SER A 246 12.76 11.75 16.10
CA SER A 246 13.82 12.20 15.18
C SER A 246 15.09 12.65 15.92
N ASN A 247 14.95 13.41 17.01
CA ASN A 247 16.07 13.79 17.88
C ASN A 247 16.69 12.58 18.60
N ILE A 248 15.91 11.54 18.86
CA ILE A 248 16.36 10.29 19.49
C ILE A 248 17.16 9.52 18.45
N VAL A 249 16.57 9.17 17.32
CA VAL A 249 17.21 8.54 16.15
C VAL A 249 18.54 9.23 15.82
N GLN A 250 18.54 10.57 15.70
CA GLN A 250 19.75 11.36 15.47
C GLN A 250 20.84 11.08 16.53
N LYS A 251 20.52 11.25 17.82
CA LYS A 251 21.48 11.02 18.92
C LYS A 251 21.98 9.59 18.99
N TYR A 252 21.12 8.62 18.71
CA TYR A 252 21.47 7.20 18.77
C TYR A 252 22.31 6.75 17.57
N ILE A 253 22.16 7.39 16.41
CA ILE A 253 22.89 7.04 15.18
C ILE A 253 24.15 7.89 14.98
N GLU A 254 24.24 9.10 15.54
CA GLU A 254 25.41 9.98 15.41
C GLU A 254 26.74 9.30 15.75
N GLY A 255 26.78 8.49 16.81
CA GLY A 255 27.99 7.74 17.20
C GLY A 255 28.26 6.47 16.37
N ILE A 256 27.31 6.03 15.55
CA ILE A 256 27.38 4.78 14.78
C ILE A 256 27.60 5.05 13.29
N PHE A 257 26.84 5.98 12.73
CA PHE A 257 26.86 6.38 11.33
C PHE A 257 26.62 7.89 11.21
N PRO A 258 27.67 8.72 11.41
CA PRO A 258 27.55 10.19 11.44
C PRO A 258 26.84 10.77 10.22
N GLU A 259 27.20 10.33 9.02
CA GLU A 259 26.60 10.78 7.76
C GLU A 259 25.11 10.40 7.68
N GLY A 260 24.74 9.22 8.20
CA GLY A 260 23.34 8.81 8.32
C GLY A 260 22.55 9.68 9.31
N SER A 261 23.19 10.22 10.34
CA SER A 261 22.55 11.14 11.30
C SER A 261 22.20 12.48 10.65
N GLU A 262 23.07 13.02 9.79
CA GLU A 262 22.80 14.23 9.00
C GLU A 262 21.61 14.03 8.04
N VAL A 263 21.55 12.85 7.40
CA VAL A 263 20.39 12.44 6.57
C VAL A 263 19.11 12.40 7.40
N ALA A 264 19.14 11.81 8.59
CA ALA A 264 17.96 11.71 9.47
C ALA A 264 17.41 13.10 9.86
N MET A 265 18.32 14.04 10.17
CA MET A 265 17.96 15.43 10.50
C MET A 265 17.32 16.13 9.30
N THR A 266 17.99 16.11 8.16
CA THR A 266 17.51 16.76 6.92
C THR A 266 16.17 16.20 6.49
N LEU A 267 16.00 14.88 6.54
CA LEU A 267 14.76 14.22 6.17
C LEU A 267 13.60 14.59 7.10
N ALA A 268 13.84 14.70 8.41
CA ALA A 268 12.83 15.12 9.37
C ALA A 268 12.38 16.58 9.12
N GLU A 269 13.29 17.46 8.73
CA GLU A 269 12.97 18.85 8.33
C GLU A 269 12.12 18.88 7.06
N VAL A 270 12.54 18.19 6.00
CA VAL A 270 11.80 18.09 4.73
C VAL A 270 10.38 17.55 4.94
N LEU A 271 10.23 16.45 5.69
CA LEU A 271 8.91 15.87 5.96
C LEU A 271 8.03 16.78 6.81
N ARG A 272 8.61 17.58 7.71
CA ARG A 272 7.87 18.57 8.49
C ARG A 272 7.35 19.70 7.60
N GLU A 273 8.18 20.21 6.68
CA GLU A 273 7.78 21.23 5.71
C GLU A 273 6.70 20.70 4.76
N GLU A 274 6.87 19.51 4.18
CA GLU A 274 5.86 18.86 3.34
C GLU A 274 4.54 18.66 4.10
N GLY A 275 4.62 18.24 5.36
CA GLY A 275 3.45 18.06 6.22
C GLY A 275 2.71 19.37 6.47
N PHE A 276 3.44 20.47 6.66
CA PHE A 276 2.87 21.80 6.80
C PHE A 276 2.18 22.28 5.52
N GLU A 277 2.84 22.13 4.36
CA GLU A 277 2.25 22.48 3.05
C GLU A 277 1.00 21.67 2.74
N LYS A 278 1.04 20.34 2.95
CA LYS A 278 -0.12 19.45 2.81
C LYS A 278 -1.25 19.88 3.74
N GLY A 279 -0.94 20.29 4.98
CA GLY A 279 -1.90 20.80 5.94
C GLY A 279 -2.59 22.10 5.47
N ILE A 280 -1.83 23.05 4.92
CA ILE A 280 -2.39 24.28 4.34
C ILE A 280 -3.31 23.96 3.16
N LEU A 281 -2.86 23.08 2.25
CA LEU A 281 -3.65 22.71 1.07
C LEU A 281 -4.97 22.06 1.47
N LYS A 282 -4.92 21.09 2.40
CA LYS A 282 -6.11 20.41 2.92
C LYS A 282 -7.06 21.38 3.62
N GLY A 283 -6.54 22.26 4.48
CA GLY A 283 -7.36 23.27 5.15
C GLY A 283 -8.00 24.27 4.18
N LYS A 284 -7.33 24.58 3.06
CA LYS A 284 -7.90 25.41 1.99
C LYS A 284 -9.02 24.67 1.24
N GLU A 285 -8.82 23.39 0.92
CA GLU A 285 -9.85 22.57 0.26
C GLU A 285 -11.09 22.43 1.15
N GLU A 286 -10.91 22.03 2.42
CA GLU A 286 -11.99 21.92 3.41
C GLU A 286 -12.70 23.28 3.60
N GLY A 287 -11.96 24.38 3.67
CA GLY A 287 -12.54 25.73 3.80
C GLY A 287 -13.31 26.20 2.56
N ILE A 288 -12.90 25.78 1.35
CA ILE A 288 -13.64 26.05 0.12
C ILE A 288 -14.94 25.23 0.11
N GLU A 289 -14.87 23.95 0.44
CA GLU A 289 -16.03 23.06 0.49
C GLU A 289 -17.07 23.55 1.50
N GLU A 290 -16.65 23.84 2.74
CA GLU A 290 -17.52 24.40 3.78
C GLU A 290 -18.07 25.78 3.37
N GLY A 291 -17.27 26.58 2.65
CA GLY A 291 -17.69 27.87 2.10
C GLY A 291 -18.79 27.74 1.04
N ILE A 292 -18.67 26.76 0.14
CA ILE A 292 -19.68 26.44 -0.88
C ILE A 292 -20.96 25.97 -0.21
N GLU A 293 -20.89 25.01 0.71
CA GLU A 293 -22.04 24.45 1.42
C GLU A 293 -22.81 25.53 2.20
N LYS A 294 -22.09 26.40 2.93
CA LYS A 294 -22.70 27.56 3.62
C LYS A 294 -23.32 28.55 2.63
N GLY A 295 -22.71 28.73 1.46
CA GLY A 295 -23.21 29.59 0.38
C GLY A 295 -24.53 29.07 -0.20
N GLU A 296 -24.59 27.79 -0.52
CA GLU A 296 -25.77 27.09 -1.04
C GLU A 296 -26.92 27.12 -0.03
N THR A 297 -26.65 26.77 1.23
CA THR A 297 -27.64 26.83 2.31
C THR A 297 -28.23 28.24 2.48
N LYS A 298 -27.37 29.28 2.48
CA LYS A 298 -27.84 30.68 2.53
C LYS A 298 -28.68 31.06 1.30
N ALA A 299 -28.37 30.53 0.13
CA ALA A 299 -29.16 30.77 -1.09
C ALA A 299 -30.54 30.11 -1.00
N LEU A 300 -30.61 28.86 -0.51
CA LEU A 300 -31.86 28.13 -0.26
C LEU A 300 -32.75 28.85 0.76
N ILE A 301 -32.19 29.30 1.89
CA ILE A 301 -32.92 30.11 2.88
C ILE A 301 -33.55 31.35 2.24
N LYS A 302 -32.75 32.13 1.49
CA LYS A 302 -33.25 33.33 0.80
C LYS A 302 -34.35 33.00 -0.21
N MET A 303 -34.23 31.88 -0.93
CA MET A 303 -35.23 31.43 -1.89
C MET A 303 -36.53 31.04 -1.20
N ALA A 304 -36.48 30.23 -0.14
CA ALA A 304 -37.64 29.80 0.63
C ALA A 304 -38.42 31.00 1.18
N ILE A 305 -37.73 31.94 1.83
CA ILE A 305 -38.33 33.18 2.36
C ILE A 305 -38.98 33.99 1.24
N LYS A 306 -38.29 34.17 0.11
CA LYS A 306 -38.81 34.94 -1.04
C LYS A 306 -40.09 34.32 -1.59
N LEU A 307 -40.11 33.00 -1.80
CA LEU A 307 -41.26 32.29 -2.37
C LEU A 307 -42.47 32.29 -1.42
N LEU A 308 -42.24 32.06 -0.13
CA LEU A 308 -43.29 32.16 0.89
C LEU A 308 -43.86 33.58 0.97
N THR A 309 -43.00 34.60 0.91
CA THR A 309 -43.42 36.01 0.93
C THR A 309 -44.25 36.36 -0.31
N GLN A 310 -43.89 35.84 -1.49
CA GLN A 310 -44.67 36.06 -2.71
C GLN A 310 -46.06 35.41 -2.65
N LYS A 311 -46.19 34.26 -1.97
CA LYS A 311 -47.45 33.52 -1.90
C LYS A 311 -48.38 34.00 -0.79
N PHE A 312 -47.84 34.30 0.39
CA PHE A 312 -48.63 34.60 1.60
C PHE A 312 -48.45 36.03 2.14
N GLY A 313 -47.58 36.83 1.52
CA GLY A 313 -47.22 38.16 2.01
C GLY A 313 -46.14 38.14 3.09
N VAL A 314 -45.86 39.30 3.69
CA VAL A 314 -44.81 39.43 4.72
C VAL A 314 -45.17 38.60 5.95
N MET A 315 -44.30 37.65 6.30
CA MET A 315 -44.46 36.77 7.47
C MET A 315 -43.78 37.37 8.71
N SER A 316 -44.16 36.90 9.91
CA SER A 316 -43.49 37.30 11.14
C SER A 316 -42.02 36.80 11.20
N ALA A 317 -41.22 37.41 12.07
CA ALA A 317 -39.81 37.05 12.25
C ALA A 317 -39.62 35.57 12.66
N GLU A 318 -40.58 35.00 13.37
CA GLU A 318 -40.62 33.60 13.81
C GLU A 318 -40.44 32.59 12.67
N TYR A 319 -41.07 32.81 11.52
CA TYR A 319 -40.90 31.93 10.35
C TYR A 319 -39.50 32.04 9.75
N SER A 320 -38.96 33.26 9.68
CA SER A 320 -37.63 33.48 9.12
C SER A 320 -36.56 32.82 9.99
N GLU A 321 -36.69 32.90 11.32
CA GLU A 321 -35.80 32.22 12.25
C GLU A 321 -35.91 30.69 12.15
N ALA A 322 -37.12 30.14 12.05
CA ALA A 322 -37.30 28.70 11.88
C ALA A 322 -36.68 28.19 10.56
N ILE A 323 -36.87 28.90 9.45
CA ILE A 323 -36.29 28.54 8.15
C ILE A 323 -34.76 28.59 8.20
N THR A 324 -34.16 29.56 8.90
CA THR A 324 -32.68 29.64 9.01
C THR A 324 -32.04 28.49 9.78
N LYS A 325 -32.84 27.71 10.53
CA LYS A 325 -32.37 26.55 11.29
C LYS A 325 -32.50 25.22 10.54
N LEU A 326 -33.13 25.22 9.36
CA LEU A 326 -33.25 24.03 8.53
C LEU A 326 -31.92 23.71 7.83
N ASP A 327 -31.63 22.42 7.67
CA ASP A 327 -30.56 21.94 6.80
C ASP A 327 -30.93 22.08 5.31
N SER A 328 -29.95 21.88 4.43
CA SER A 328 -30.12 22.01 2.97
C SER A 328 -31.25 21.11 2.44
N THR A 329 -31.34 19.87 2.92
CA THR A 329 -32.37 18.91 2.50
C THR A 329 -33.78 19.39 2.87
N ASN A 330 -34.00 19.83 4.11
CA ASN A 330 -35.30 20.32 4.55
C ASN A 330 -35.67 21.65 3.88
N LEU A 331 -34.69 22.49 3.55
CA LEU A 331 -34.92 23.70 2.77
C LEU A 331 -35.37 23.39 1.34
N GLU A 332 -34.78 22.39 0.68
CA GLU A 332 -35.22 21.94 -0.66
C GLU A 332 -36.65 21.39 -0.63
N ILE A 333 -36.95 20.52 0.34
CA ILE A 333 -38.31 19.97 0.53
C ILE A 333 -39.32 21.11 0.76
N LEU A 334 -38.97 22.09 1.59
CA LEU A 334 -39.80 23.26 1.82
C LEU A 334 -40.06 23.99 0.50
N ILE A 335 -39.01 24.31 -0.27
CA ILE A 335 -39.10 25.06 -1.52
C ILE A 335 -40.01 24.34 -2.54
N GLU A 336 -39.86 23.03 -2.69
CA GLU A 336 -40.71 22.23 -3.59
C GLU A 336 -42.16 22.15 -3.12
N GLY A 337 -42.37 22.03 -1.80
CA GLY A 337 -43.68 21.91 -1.16
C GLY A 337 -44.50 23.19 -1.12
N ILE A 338 -43.89 24.38 -1.21
CA ILE A 338 -44.57 25.69 -1.08
C ILE A 338 -45.82 25.81 -1.96
N LYS A 339 -45.80 25.25 -3.18
CA LYS A 339 -46.97 25.31 -4.09
C LYS A 339 -48.20 24.61 -3.52
N GLY A 340 -48.02 23.56 -2.73
CA GLY A 340 -49.09 22.77 -2.13
C GLY A 340 -49.69 23.36 -0.85
N PHE A 341 -49.01 24.30 -0.18
CA PHE A 341 -49.55 24.93 1.03
C PHE A 341 -50.72 25.87 0.72
N GLU A 342 -51.85 25.74 1.42
CA GLU A 342 -53.04 26.57 1.18
C GLU A 342 -53.04 27.84 2.03
N ASN A 343 -52.40 27.79 3.21
CA ASN A 343 -52.34 28.90 4.16
C ASN A 343 -51.05 28.84 5.01
N LEU A 344 -50.87 29.83 5.90
CA LEU A 344 -49.69 29.91 6.76
C LEU A 344 -49.64 28.81 7.84
N ASP A 345 -50.75 28.17 8.21
CA ASP A 345 -50.74 27.08 9.19
C ASP A 345 -50.10 25.81 8.63
N ASP A 346 -50.14 25.59 7.30
CA ASP A 346 -49.41 24.51 6.66
C ASP A 346 -47.89 24.71 6.75
N VAL A 347 -47.44 25.96 6.61
CA VAL A 347 -46.04 26.36 6.78
C VAL A 347 -45.62 26.19 8.24
N LYS A 348 -46.46 26.60 9.21
CA LYS A 348 -46.20 26.37 10.64
C LYS A 348 -46.03 24.90 10.97
N LYS A 349 -46.93 24.04 10.47
CA LYS A 349 -46.83 22.59 10.66
C LYS A 349 -45.53 22.02 10.12
N PHE A 350 -45.10 22.46 8.93
CA PHE A 350 -43.83 22.03 8.35
C PHE A 350 -42.63 22.45 9.20
N LEU A 351 -42.64 23.70 9.70
CA LEU A 351 -41.58 24.26 10.54
C LEU A 351 -41.66 23.82 12.01
N ALA A 352 -42.69 23.05 12.39
CA ALA A 352 -43.00 22.64 13.76
C ALA A 352 -43.09 23.82 14.75
N LEU A 353 -43.73 24.91 14.31
CA LEU A 353 -43.98 26.13 15.08
C LEU A 353 -45.31 26.12 15.84
#